data_AF-Q2U1M4-F1
#
_entry.id   AF-Q2U1M4-F1
#
_cell.length_a   1.000
_cell.length_b   1.000
_cell.length_c   1.000
_cell.angle_alpha   90.00
_cell.angle_beta   90.00
_cell.angle_gamma   90.00
#
_symmetry.space_group_name_H-M   'P 1'
#
loop_
_entity.id
_entity.type
_entity.pdbx_description
1 polymer ?
#
loop_
_entity_poly.entity_id
_entity_poly.type
_entity_poly.pdbx_seq_one_letter_code
_entity_poly.pdbx_strand_id
1 'polypeptide(L)'
;MQSTQVCEFQTIIKNNPVLASTGCTPQFCQAGRLIHSDEPRVGETRPLEVVKQEALGFLSQLRQEGVYTEDQYTARHLDVLKALKESEVLEPMMVDGVKTVGKTATWTQTSEELLHGIRISWKNSRKCIMRSHYKELDLCDLRHITTSVGMVKTVIEEAVKAFNKGQIRPTVAQGRCS
;
A
#
# COMPACT_ATOMS: atom_id res chain seq x y z
N MET A 1 -30.58 7.73 21.59
CA MET A 1 -29.22 7.34 22.06
C MET A 1 -28.67 6.35 21.05
N GLN A 2 -27.67 6.72 20.23
CA GLN A 2 -27.04 5.76 19.31
C GLN A 2 -26.26 4.72 20.14
N SER A 3 -26.38 3.43 19.81
CA SER A 3 -25.68 2.35 20.50
C SER A 3 -24.16 2.56 20.43
N THR A 4 -23.43 2.17 21.47
CA THR A 4 -21.96 2.26 21.60
C THR A 4 -21.20 1.74 20.36
N GLN A 5 -21.67 0.67 19.73
CA GLN A 5 -21.09 0.10 18.51
C GLN A 5 -21.18 1.02 17.28
N VAL A 6 -22.25 1.81 17.16
CA VAL A 6 -22.44 2.78 16.06
C VAL A 6 -21.49 3.97 16.25
N CYS A 7 -21.28 4.39 17.50
CA CYS A 7 -20.31 5.44 17.85
C CYS A 7 -18.86 5.00 17.59
N GLU A 8 -18.51 3.75 17.90
CA GLU A 8 -17.18 3.19 17.66
C GLU A 8 -16.87 3.07 16.16
N PHE A 9 -17.81 2.53 15.37
CA PHE A 9 -17.64 2.42 13.92
C PHE A 9 -17.44 3.79 13.23
N GLN A 10 -18.23 4.78 13.63
CA GLN A 10 -18.07 6.16 13.13
C GLN A 10 -16.70 6.74 13.51
N THR A 11 -16.20 6.45 14.71
CA THR A 11 -14.86 6.87 15.15
C THR A 11 -13.77 6.21 14.30
N ILE A 12 -13.91 4.91 13.98
CA ILE A 12 -12.97 4.19 13.12
C ILE A 12 -12.94 4.81 11.73
N ILE A 13 -14.09 5.07 11.12
CA ILE A 13 -14.17 5.72 9.79
C ILE A 13 -13.54 7.12 9.82
N LYS A 14 -13.82 7.91 10.88
CA LYS A 14 -13.25 9.24 11.03
C LYS A 14 -11.73 9.23 11.07
N ASN A 15 -11.15 8.24 11.76
CA ASN A 15 -9.70 8.14 11.95
C ASN A 15 -8.99 7.38 10.81
N ASN A 16 -9.73 6.54 10.07
CA ASN A 16 -9.22 5.71 8.98
C ASN A 16 -10.09 5.95 7.74
N PRO A 17 -9.86 7.04 7.00
CA PRO A 17 -10.69 7.40 5.86
C PRO A 17 -10.60 6.38 4.72
N VAL A 18 -9.53 5.58 4.68
CA VAL A 18 -9.31 4.50 3.71
C VAL A 18 -9.34 3.17 4.45
N LEU A 19 -10.45 2.43 4.32
CA LEU A 19 -10.59 1.09 4.88
C LEU A 19 -10.79 0.07 3.75
N ALA A 20 -10.08 -1.04 3.85
CA ALA A 20 -10.27 -2.15 2.94
C ALA A 20 -11.57 -2.90 3.26
N SER A 21 -12.36 -3.21 2.23
CA SER A 21 -13.52 -4.09 2.33
C SER A 21 -13.13 -5.45 2.90
N THR A 22 -14.06 -6.10 3.60
CA THR A 22 -13.93 -7.52 4.00
C THR A 22 -14.45 -8.48 2.92
N GLY A 23 -15.06 -7.94 1.86
CA GLY A 23 -15.79 -8.71 0.84
C GLY A 23 -17.11 -9.30 1.35
N CYS A 24 -17.44 -9.16 2.63
CA CYS A 24 -18.71 -9.63 3.19
C CYS A 24 -19.81 -8.56 3.00
N THR A 25 -21.04 -9.01 2.76
CA THR A 25 -22.25 -8.18 2.75
C THR A 25 -23.17 -8.58 3.90
N PRO A 26 -24.20 -7.78 4.24
CA PRO A 26 -25.20 -8.18 5.24
C PRO A 26 -25.91 -9.50 4.90
N GLN A 27 -25.95 -9.87 3.63
CA GLN A 27 -26.62 -11.08 3.13
C GLN A 27 -25.66 -12.24 2.94
N PHE A 28 -24.35 -12.01 2.84
CA PHE A 28 -23.39 -13.06 2.49
C PHE A 28 -22.02 -12.88 3.17
N CYS A 29 -21.61 -13.91 3.92
CA CYS A 29 -20.29 -13.97 4.55
C CYS A 29 -19.29 -14.71 3.66
N GLN A 30 -18.18 -14.05 3.33
CA GLN A 30 -17.10 -14.62 2.53
C GLN A 30 -15.94 -15.20 3.34
N ALA A 31 -15.98 -15.15 4.68
CA ALA A 31 -14.84 -15.51 5.54
C ALA A 31 -14.31 -16.94 5.36
N GLY A 32 -15.17 -17.88 4.94
CA GLY A 32 -14.78 -19.27 4.65
C GLY A 32 -14.17 -19.47 3.26
N ARG A 33 -14.15 -18.46 2.40
CA ARG A 33 -13.63 -18.56 1.03
C ARG A 33 -12.14 -18.28 0.99
N LEU A 34 -11.42 -19.06 0.19
CA LEU A 34 -10.00 -18.81 -0.07
C LEU A 34 -9.79 -17.46 -0.77
N ILE A 35 -10.69 -17.12 -1.70
CA ILE A 35 -10.68 -15.90 -2.50
C ILE A 35 -11.96 -15.12 -2.19
N HIS A 36 -11.83 -13.88 -1.74
CA HIS A 36 -12.95 -12.98 -1.54
C HIS A 36 -13.22 -12.25 -2.85
N SER A 37 -14.33 -12.56 -3.52
CA SER A 37 -14.63 -12.04 -4.87
C SER A 37 -14.92 -10.54 -4.89
N ASP A 38 -15.38 -10.03 -3.75
CA ASP A 38 -15.87 -8.66 -3.60
C ASP A 38 -14.80 -7.75 -2.96
N GLU A 39 -13.60 -8.28 -2.69
CA GLU A 39 -12.44 -7.47 -2.33
C GLU A 39 -11.86 -6.80 -3.60
N PRO A 40 -11.58 -5.49 -3.56
CA PRO A 40 -11.05 -4.78 -4.71
C PRO A 40 -9.68 -5.34 -5.08
N ARG A 41 -9.44 -5.53 -6.39
CA ARG A 41 -8.13 -5.96 -6.89
C ARG A 41 -7.12 -4.83 -6.72
N VAL A 42 -5.93 -5.19 -6.25
CA VAL A 42 -4.78 -4.28 -6.22
C VAL A 42 -4.09 -4.25 -7.58
N GLY A 43 -3.46 -3.12 -7.90
CA GLY A 43 -2.68 -2.95 -9.14
C GLY A 43 -3.48 -2.43 -10.35
N GLU A 44 -4.78 -2.15 -10.19
CA GLU A 44 -5.56 -1.46 -11.21
C GLU A 44 -5.40 0.06 -11.11
N THR A 45 -5.51 0.76 -12.24
CA THR A 45 -5.55 2.22 -12.27
C THR A 45 -6.79 2.73 -11.52
N ARG A 46 -6.60 3.75 -10.66
CA ARG A 46 -7.67 4.31 -9.82
C ARG A 46 -7.93 5.78 -10.14
N PRO A 47 -9.14 6.30 -9.87
CA PRO A 47 -9.46 7.71 -10.05
C PRO A 47 -8.52 8.62 -9.24
N LEU A 48 -8.22 9.80 -9.79
CA LEU A 48 -7.32 10.80 -9.18
C LEU A 48 -7.66 11.11 -7.73
N GLU A 49 -8.94 11.29 -7.41
CA GLU A 49 -9.40 11.60 -6.05
C GLU A 49 -9.05 10.47 -5.06
N VAL A 50 -9.22 9.21 -5.49
CA VAL A 50 -8.87 8.04 -4.67
C VAL A 50 -7.36 7.97 -4.46
N VAL A 51 -6.57 8.12 -5.53
CA VAL A 51 -5.10 8.12 -5.42
C VAL A 51 -4.61 9.22 -4.46
N LYS A 52 -5.21 10.41 -4.55
CA LYS A 52 -4.89 11.53 -3.66
C LYS A 52 -5.25 11.22 -2.22
N GLN A 53 -6.46 10.71 -1.95
CA GLN A 53 -6.89 10.33 -0.61
C GLN A 53 -5.98 9.26 0.01
N GLU A 54 -5.59 8.25 -0.77
CA GLU A 54 -4.68 7.18 -0.32
C GLU A 54 -3.27 7.70 -0.06
N ALA A 55 -2.74 8.55 -0.93
CA ALA A 55 -1.43 9.16 -0.75
C ALA A 55 -1.36 10.01 0.53
N LEU A 56 -2.35 10.89 0.74
CA LEU A 56 -2.41 11.75 1.92
C LEU A 56 -2.72 10.97 3.20
N GLY A 57 -3.59 9.96 3.12
CA GLY A 57 -3.87 9.04 4.21
C GLY A 57 -2.61 8.31 4.67
N PHE A 58 -1.80 7.84 3.73
CA PHE A 58 -0.52 7.20 4.02
C PHE A 58 0.49 8.15 4.68
N LEU A 59 0.63 9.39 4.20
CA LEU A 59 1.50 10.39 4.85
C LEU A 59 1.03 10.73 6.28
N SER A 60 -0.29 10.83 6.47
CA SER A 60 -0.87 11.06 7.80
C SER A 60 -0.57 9.89 8.75
N GLN A 61 -0.60 8.66 8.25
CA GLN A 61 -0.20 7.49 9.03
C GLN A 61 1.28 7.56 9.43
N LEU A 62 2.19 7.89 8.52
CA LEU A 62 3.62 8.02 8.83
C LEU A 62 3.88 9.03 9.95
N ARG A 63 3.18 10.16 9.93
CA ARG A 63 3.23 11.17 10.99
C ARG A 63 2.70 10.63 12.32
N GLN A 64 1.53 9.99 12.31
CA GLN A 64 0.93 9.41 13.52
C GLN A 64 1.79 8.32 14.16
N GLU A 65 2.50 7.54 13.35
CA GLU A 65 3.43 6.50 13.81
C GLU A 65 4.84 7.06 14.15
N GLY A 66 5.05 8.37 14.03
CA GLY A 66 6.30 9.04 14.39
C GLY A 66 7.46 8.81 13.41
N VAL A 67 7.17 8.35 12.19
CA VAL A 67 8.17 8.25 11.10
C VAL A 67 8.55 9.64 10.59
N TYR A 68 7.56 10.53 10.48
CA TYR A 68 7.78 11.92 10.13
C TYR A 68 7.48 12.86 11.28
N THR A 69 8.34 13.86 11.45
CA THR A 69 8.03 15.05 12.26
C THR A 69 6.96 15.89 11.58
N GLU A 70 6.31 16.80 12.31
CA GLU A 70 5.29 17.70 11.72
C GLU A 70 5.85 18.54 10.56
N ASP A 71 7.09 19.00 10.65
CA ASP A 71 7.75 19.77 9.59
C ASP A 71 8.02 18.91 8.35
N GLN A 72 8.54 17.69 8.55
CA GLN A 72 8.78 16.73 7.47
C GLN A 72 7.47 16.35 6.78
N TYR A 73 6.42 16.07 7.56
CA TYR A 73 5.08 15.77 7.05
C TYR A 73 4.55 16.94 6.21
N THR A 74 4.64 18.17 6.70
CA THR A 74 4.11 19.34 6.01
C THR A 74 4.82 19.58 4.68
N ALA A 75 6.16 19.51 4.67
CA ALA A 75 6.95 19.62 3.46
C ALA A 75 6.61 18.49 2.47
N ARG A 76 6.64 17.24 2.93
CA ARG A 76 6.37 16.06 2.09
C ARG A 76 4.95 16.04 1.54
N HIS A 77 3.97 16.50 2.31
CA HIS A 77 2.58 16.65 1.88
C HIS A 77 2.45 17.61 0.69
N LEU A 78 3.13 18.76 0.73
CA LEU A 78 3.15 19.70 -0.39
C LEU A 78 3.83 19.11 -1.62
N ASP A 79 4.96 18.42 -1.44
CA ASP A 79 5.69 17.78 -2.53
C ASP A 79 4.85 16.71 -3.24
N VAL A 80 4.16 15.85 -2.47
CA VAL A 80 3.31 14.81 -3.03
C VAL A 80 2.11 15.40 -3.78
N LEU A 81 1.49 16.45 -3.24
CA LEU A 81 0.41 17.16 -3.95
C LEU A 81 0.89 17.77 -5.27
N LYS A 82 2.10 18.35 -5.27
CA LYS A 82 2.72 18.88 -6.49
C LYS A 82 2.97 17.76 -7.50
N ALA A 83 3.60 16.65 -7.07
CA ALA A 83 3.89 15.52 -7.93
C ALA A 83 2.62 14.91 -8.55
N LEU A 84 1.54 14.75 -7.76
CA LEU A 84 0.25 14.25 -8.25
C LEU A 84 -0.38 15.18 -9.30
N LYS A 85 -0.21 16.49 -9.15
CA LYS A 85 -0.70 17.46 -10.14
C LYS A 85 0.11 17.40 -11.44
N GLU A 86 1.42 17.21 -11.33
CA GLU A 86 2.33 17.14 -12.48
C GLU A 86 2.20 15.82 -13.26
N SER A 87 1.81 14.73 -12.60
CA SER A 87 1.66 13.41 -13.20
C SER A 87 0.22 13.05 -13.60
N GLU A 88 -0.69 14.03 -13.61
CA GLU A 88 -2.09 13.82 -13.96
C GLU A 88 -2.22 13.41 -15.44
N VAL A 89 -2.82 12.24 -15.68
CA VAL A 89 -3.03 11.67 -17.02
C VAL A 89 -4.42 11.06 -17.14
N LEU A 90 -4.91 10.92 -18.38
CA LEU A 90 -6.13 10.19 -18.69
C LEU A 90 -5.78 8.75 -19.06
N GLU A 91 -6.27 7.80 -18.28
CA GLU A 91 -6.01 6.38 -18.49
C GLU A 91 -7.31 5.56 -18.44
N PRO A 92 -7.36 4.40 -19.12
CA PRO A 92 -8.40 3.41 -18.93
C PRO A 92 -8.36 2.88 -17.49
N MET A 93 -9.52 2.82 -16.83
CA MET A 93 -9.69 2.28 -15.48
C MET A 93 -10.96 1.45 -15.38
N MET A 94 -11.00 0.56 -14.40
CA MET A 94 -12.20 -0.21 -14.04
C MET A 94 -12.89 0.47 -12.86
N VAL A 95 -14.12 0.94 -13.06
CA VAL A 95 -14.94 1.51 -11.99
C VAL A 95 -16.23 0.71 -11.93
N ASP A 96 -16.50 0.07 -10.79
CA ASP A 96 -17.67 -0.78 -10.56
C ASP A 96 -17.91 -1.84 -11.66
N GLY A 97 -16.83 -2.42 -12.18
CA GLY A 97 -16.88 -3.44 -13.24
C GLY A 97 -17.04 -2.88 -14.65
N VAL A 98 -17.08 -1.55 -14.82
CA VAL A 98 -17.19 -0.88 -16.12
C VAL A 98 -15.86 -0.26 -16.51
N LYS A 99 -15.42 -0.51 -17.75
CA LYS A 99 -14.26 0.17 -18.34
C LYS A 99 -14.62 1.63 -18.63
N THR A 100 -13.92 2.56 -17.99
CA THR A 100 -14.08 4.00 -18.21
C THR A 100 -12.73 4.65 -18.43
N VAL A 101 -12.73 5.87 -18.98
CA VAL A 101 -11.52 6.70 -19.06
C VAL A 101 -11.66 7.81 -18.03
N GLY A 102 -10.67 7.93 -17.16
CA GLY A 102 -10.69 8.90 -16.07
C GLY A 102 -9.32 9.49 -15.81
N LYS A 103 -9.30 10.58 -15.04
CA LYS A 103 -8.07 11.18 -14.56
C LYS A 103 -7.45 10.29 -13.49
N THR A 104 -6.17 10.04 -13.60
CA THR A 104 -5.35 9.37 -12.58
C THR A 104 -4.01 10.11 -12.44
N ALA A 105 -3.24 9.77 -11.43
CA ALA A 105 -1.92 10.33 -11.21
C ALA A 105 -1.02 9.30 -10.54
N THR A 106 0.28 9.52 -10.61
CA THR A 106 1.28 8.69 -9.92
C THR A 106 2.21 9.55 -9.08
N TRP A 107 2.71 8.98 -8.00
CA TRP A 107 3.73 9.62 -7.18
C TRP A 107 4.74 8.57 -6.75
N THR A 108 5.95 9.00 -6.44
CA THR A 108 7.04 8.08 -6.07
C THR A 108 7.35 8.24 -4.59
N GLN A 109 7.25 7.13 -3.86
CA GLN A 109 7.65 7.06 -2.46
C GLN A 109 9.17 7.11 -2.29
N THR A 110 9.64 7.68 -1.19
CA THR A 110 11.03 7.53 -0.73
C THR A 110 11.28 6.07 -0.29
N SER A 111 12.55 5.67 -0.15
CA SER A 111 12.87 4.31 0.31
C SER A 111 12.42 4.05 1.75
N GLU A 112 12.38 5.09 2.60
CA GLU A 112 11.86 4.99 3.97
C GLU A 112 10.34 4.79 3.98
N GLU A 113 9.60 5.60 3.22
CA GLU A 113 8.16 5.44 3.00
C GLU A 113 7.84 4.04 2.48
N LEU A 114 8.59 3.57 1.48
CA LEU A 114 8.39 2.27 0.88
C LEU A 114 8.63 1.13 1.88
N LEU A 115 9.73 1.18 2.64
CA LEU A 115 10.02 0.19 3.67
C LEU A 115 8.91 0.15 4.72
N HIS A 116 8.47 1.31 5.19
CA HIS A 116 7.38 1.39 6.17
C HIS A 116 6.07 0.84 5.61
N GLY A 117 5.67 1.25 4.40
CA GLY A 117 4.44 0.78 3.76
C GLY A 117 4.41 -0.73 3.57
N ILE A 118 5.54 -1.34 3.19
CA ILE A 118 5.63 -2.80 3.04
C ILE A 118 5.59 -3.50 4.40
N ARG A 119 6.28 -2.98 5.41
CA ARG A 119 6.22 -3.50 6.79
C ARG A 119 4.80 -3.49 7.34
N ILE A 120 4.07 -2.39 7.17
CA ILE A 120 2.66 -2.28 7.56
C ILE A 120 1.78 -3.20 6.72
N SER A 121 2.03 -3.33 5.42
CA SER A 121 1.30 -4.28 4.55
C SER A 121 1.44 -5.72 5.06
N TRP A 122 2.65 -6.11 5.50
CA TRP A 122 2.87 -7.43 6.09
C TRP A 122 2.18 -7.58 7.45
N LYS A 123 2.30 -6.57 8.33
CA LYS A 123 1.61 -6.51 9.63
C LYS A 123 0.09 -6.69 9.47
N ASN A 124 -0.49 -6.07 8.46
CA ASN A 124 -1.92 -6.07 8.17
C ASN A 124 -2.37 -7.27 7.33
N SER A 125 -1.47 -8.17 6.92
CA SER A 125 -1.81 -9.38 6.20
C SER A 125 -2.55 -10.36 7.12
N ARG A 126 -3.87 -10.43 6.97
CA ARG A 126 -4.78 -11.25 7.79
C ARG A 126 -4.41 -12.74 7.80
N LYS A 127 -3.81 -13.23 6.71
CA LYS A 127 -3.45 -14.64 6.49
C LYS A 127 -2.03 -15.00 6.94
N CYS A 128 -1.20 -14.03 7.33
CA CYS A 128 0.15 -14.30 7.79
C CYS A 128 0.21 -14.51 9.31
N ILE A 129 0.64 -15.70 9.73
CA ILE A 129 0.87 -16.01 11.14
C ILE A 129 2.12 -15.30 11.69
N MET A 130 3.16 -15.11 10.86
CA MET A 130 4.44 -14.51 11.24
C MET A 130 4.45 -12.97 11.23
N ARG A 131 3.27 -12.33 11.23
CA ARG A 131 3.14 -10.86 11.16
C ARG A 131 3.75 -10.11 12.36
N SER A 132 4.09 -10.79 13.45
CA SER A 132 4.82 -10.21 14.59
C SER A 132 6.22 -9.75 14.21
N HIS A 133 6.86 -10.40 13.22
CA HIS A 133 8.22 -10.11 12.76
C HIS A 133 8.27 -8.99 11.71
N TYR A 134 7.17 -8.26 11.48
CA TYR A 134 7.10 -7.26 10.41
C TYR A 134 8.22 -6.20 10.47
N LYS A 135 8.72 -5.87 11.67
CA LYS A 135 9.81 -4.90 11.85
C LYS A 135 11.17 -5.42 11.37
N GLU A 136 11.33 -6.73 11.25
CA GLU A 136 12.56 -7.39 10.77
C GLU A 136 12.61 -7.47 9.24
N LEU A 137 11.55 -7.03 8.55
CA LEU A 137 11.52 -7.03 7.09
C LEU A 137 12.54 -6.04 6.52
N ASP A 138 13.40 -6.54 5.67
CA ASP A 138 14.34 -5.75 4.87
C ASP A 138 13.77 -5.44 3.49
N LEU A 139 14.03 -4.23 2.99
CA LEU A 139 13.66 -3.80 1.65
C LEU A 139 14.87 -3.84 0.73
N CYS A 140 14.74 -4.55 -0.38
CA CYS A 140 15.59 -4.39 -1.55
C CYS A 140 14.88 -3.52 -2.59
N ASP A 141 15.33 -2.27 -2.74
CA ASP A 141 14.75 -1.30 -3.69
C ASP A 141 15.35 -1.49 -5.09
N LEU A 142 14.59 -2.15 -5.96
CA LEU A 142 14.97 -2.47 -7.35
C LEU A 142 14.27 -1.57 -8.37
N ARG A 143 13.64 -0.46 -7.93
CA ARG A 143 12.86 0.42 -8.82
C ARG A 143 13.71 1.11 -9.91
N HIS A 144 15.03 1.13 -9.73
CA HIS A 144 16.00 1.67 -10.68
C HIS A 144 16.41 0.67 -11.77
N ILE A 145 16.08 -0.62 -11.61
CA ILE A 145 16.39 -1.67 -12.59
C ILE A 145 15.31 -1.70 -13.67
N THR A 146 15.70 -1.48 -14.91
CA THR A 146 14.79 -1.36 -16.06
C THR A 146 14.87 -2.52 -17.05
N THR A 147 15.70 -3.53 -16.77
CA THR A 147 15.88 -4.69 -17.66
C THR A 147 15.52 -5.99 -16.95
N SER A 148 14.87 -6.91 -17.66
CA SER A 148 14.48 -8.22 -17.10
C SER A 148 15.69 -9.02 -16.64
N VAL A 149 16.80 -8.98 -17.41
CA VAL A 149 18.05 -9.66 -17.04
C VAL A 149 18.66 -9.05 -15.78
N GLY A 150 18.66 -7.72 -15.66
CA GLY A 150 19.10 -7.04 -14.44
C GLY A 150 18.26 -7.44 -13.24
N MET A 151 16.94 -7.53 -13.40
CA MET A 151 16.02 -7.92 -12.34
C MET A 151 16.33 -9.33 -11.82
N VAL A 152 16.47 -10.31 -12.72
CA VAL A 152 16.79 -11.70 -12.36
C VAL A 152 18.12 -11.78 -11.62
N LYS A 153 19.16 -11.11 -12.14
CA LYS A 153 20.49 -11.13 -11.51
C LYS A 153 20.42 -10.59 -10.09
N THR A 154 19.84 -9.40 -9.90
CA THR A 154 19.79 -8.78 -8.57
C THR A 154 18.94 -9.59 -7.60
N VAL A 155 17.80 -10.13 -8.05
CA VAL A 155 16.96 -10.99 -7.19
C VAL A 155 17.71 -12.23 -6.71
N ILE A 156 18.52 -12.88 -7.56
CA ILE A 156 19.34 -14.03 -7.17
C ILE A 156 20.38 -13.61 -6.12
N GLU A 157 21.08 -12.50 -6.34
CA GLU A 157 22.08 -11.99 -5.40
C GLU A 157 21.47 -11.67 -4.02
N GLU A 158 20.28 -11.07 -4.01
CA GLU A 158 19.54 -10.75 -2.78
C GLU A 158 18.98 -11.99 -2.09
N ALA A 159 18.56 -13.02 -2.84
CA ALA A 159 18.12 -14.29 -2.26
C ALA A 159 19.25 -14.96 -1.45
N VAL A 160 20.50 -14.88 -1.92
CA VAL A 160 21.67 -15.37 -1.18
C VAL A 160 21.88 -14.57 0.11
N LYS A 161 21.71 -13.24 0.06
CA LYS A 161 21.82 -12.36 1.24
C LYS A 161 20.69 -12.58 2.26
N ALA A 162 19.49 -12.89 1.77
CA ALA A 162 18.32 -13.22 2.59
C ALA A 162 18.50 -14.58 3.28
N PHE A 163 19.09 -15.57 2.60
CA PHE A 163 19.40 -16.87 3.20
C PHE A 163 20.38 -16.77 4.39
N ASN A 164 21.33 -15.83 4.33
CA ASN A 164 22.21 -15.44 5.45
C ASN A 164 22.77 -16.66 6.24
N LYS A 165 23.37 -17.61 5.50
CA LYS A 165 23.97 -18.84 6.06
C LYS A 165 23.02 -19.68 6.93
N GLY A 166 21.74 -19.71 6.59
CA GLY A 166 20.69 -20.43 7.32
C GLY A 166 19.96 -19.59 8.37
N GLN A 167 20.42 -18.37 8.67
CA GLN A 167 19.72 -17.41 9.52
C GLN A 167 18.85 -16.48 8.66
N ILE A 168 17.79 -17.05 8.10
CA ILE A 168 16.94 -16.39 7.09
C ILE A 168 16.46 -15.02 7.57
N ARG A 169 16.68 -14.00 6.74
CA ARG A 169 16.14 -12.66 6.92
C ARG A 169 14.93 -12.47 6.01
N PRO A 170 13.77 -12.05 6.55
CA PRO A 170 12.64 -11.67 5.72
C PRO A 170 13.03 -10.48 4.82
N THR A 171 12.96 -10.65 3.51
CA THR A 171 13.34 -9.61 2.55
C THR A 171 12.29 -9.52 1.45
N VAL A 172 11.92 -8.29 1.09
CA VAL A 172 11.06 -8.00 -0.06
C VAL A 172 11.87 -7.28 -1.13
N ALA A 173 11.70 -7.67 -2.39
CA ALA A 173 12.29 -6.96 -3.52
C ALA A 173 11.19 -6.18 -4.24
N GLN A 174 11.35 -4.86 -4.33
CA GLN A 174 10.38 -3.99 -5.00
C GLN A 174 10.95 -3.45 -6.31
N GLY A 175 10.44 -3.94 -7.43
CA GLY A 175 10.78 -3.47 -8.78
C GLY A 175 9.67 -2.61 -9.40
N ARG A 176 9.96 -2.02 -10.56
CA ARG A 176 8.94 -1.54 -11.50
C ARG A 176 8.71 -2.61 -12.56
N CYS A 177 7.47 -2.83 -12.97
CA CYS A 177 7.21 -3.59 -14.19
C CYS A 177 7.55 -2.67 -15.38
N SER A 178 8.53 -3.10 -16.18
CA SER A 178 8.87 -2.52 -17.49
C SER A 178 7.90 -3.01 -18.56
#